data_AF-A0A2N1A1C4-F1
#
_entry.id   AF-A0A2N1A1C4-F1
#
_cell.length_a   1.000
_cell.length_b   1.000
_cell.length_c   1.000
_cell.angle_alpha   90.00
_cell.angle_beta   90.00
_cell.angle_gamma   90.00
#
_symmetry.space_group_name_H-M   'P 1'
#
loop_
_entity.id
_entity.type
_entity.pdbx_description
1 polymer ?
#
loop_
_entity_poly.entity_id
_entity_poly.type
_entity_poly.pdbx_seq_one_letter_code
_entity_poly.pdbx_strand_id
1 'polypeptide(L)'
;MKKLFVTMFVIATISPSVFAKPEVISIEMSNKKMSEVVQIINRICDSQIALESLSNPQMNVSIDLENKQCVEVVSLIQSFDKSA
;
A
#
# COMPACT_ATOMS: atom_id res chain seq x y z
N MET A 1 9.92 34.08 -50.71
CA MET A 1 9.16 32.82 -50.62
C MET A 1 9.46 32.18 -49.27
N LYS A 2 8.52 32.28 -48.33
CA LYS A 2 8.55 31.59 -47.04
C LYS A 2 7.92 30.22 -47.22
N LYS A 3 8.56 29.16 -46.70
CA LYS A 3 7.95 27.97 -46.08
C LYS A 3 9.03 26.90 -45.96
N LEU A 4 9.50 26.67 -44.74
CA LEU A 4 10.07 25.39 -44.38
C LEU A 4 9.47 25.02 -43.02
N PHE A 5 8.35 24.30 -43.13
CA PHE A 5 7.76 23.54 -42.05
C PHE A 5 8.74 22.42 -41.74
N VAL A 6 9.37 22.45 -40.57
CA VAL A 6 10.08 21.28 -40.04
C VAL A 6 9.27 20.75 -38.87
N THR A 7 8.77 19.56 -39.12
CA THR A 7 7.86 18.74 -38.35
C THR A 7 8.38 18.49 -36.93
N MET A 8 7.55 18.81 -35.95
CA MET A 8 7.74 18.50 -34.54
C MET A 8 7.60 16.99 -34.33
N PHE A 9 8.71 16.29 -34.12
CA PHE A 9 8.69 14.92 -33.64
C PHE A 9 8.35 14.92 -32.15
N VAL A 10 7.09 14.60 -31.82
CA VAL A 10 6.69 14.22 -30.46
C VAL A 10 7.30 12.85 -30.21
N ILE A 11 8.46 12.83 -29.54
CA ILE A 11 9.00 11.61 -28.97
C ILE A 11 8.06 11.26 -27.80
N ALA A 12 7.12 10.35 -28.06
CA ALA A 12 6.36 9.71 -27.01
C ALA A 12 7.36 8.97 -26.12
N THR A 13 7.67 9.53 -24.96
CA THR A 13 8.42 8.86 -23.91
C THR A 13 7.57 7.70 -23.42
N ILE A 14 7.82 6.52 -23.97
CA ILE A 14 7.31 5.26 -23.42
C ILE A 14 8.11 5.06 -22.13
N SER A 15 7.59 5.57 -21.02
CA SER A 15 8.11 5.26 -19.69
C SER A 15 8.05 3.74 -19.52
N PRO A 16 9.18 3.04 -19.33
CA PRO A 16 9.13 1.62 -19.01
C PRO A 16 8.39 1.51 -17.68
N SER A 17 7.24 0.86 -17.70
CA SER A 17 6.50 0.46 -16.51
C SER A 17 7.49 -0.21 -15.56
N VAL A 18 7.74 0.50 -14.47
CA VAL A 18 8.59 0.11 -13.36
C VAL A 18 8.12 -1.24 -12.88
N PHE A 19 8.91 -2.29 -13.11
CA PHE A 19 8.81 -3.52 -12.32
C PHE A 19 9.22 -3.17 -10.90
N ALA A 20 8.30 -2.56 -10.14
CA ALA A 20 8.46 -2.38 -8.71
C ALA A 20 8.57 -3.78 -8.12
N LYS A 21 9.72 -4.12 -7.54
CA LYS A 21 9.84 -5.33 -6.74
C LYS A 21 8.73 -5.30 -5.68
N PRO A 22 8.00 -6.40 -5.47
CA PRO A 22 6.97 -6.42 -4.45
C PRO A 22 7.62 -6.09 -3.10
N GLU A 23 7.11 -5.04 -2.46
CA GLU A 23 7.57 -4.62 -1.14
C GLU A 23 7.09 -5.66 -0.13
N VAL A 24 8.04 -6.45 0.37
CA VAL A 24 7.80 -7.45 1.39
C VAL A 24 8.16 -6.88 2.75
N ILE A 25 7.32 -7.16 3.74
CA ILE A 25 7.49 -6.68 5.11
C ILE A 25 7.61 -7.86 6.07
N SER A 26 8.35 -7.65 7.15
CA SER A 26 8.34 -8.53 8.30
C SER A 26 8.15 -7.70 9.55
N ILE A 27 7.07 -7.93 10.28
CA ILE A 27 6.71 -7.15 11.46
C ILE A 27 5.98 -8.03 12.49
N GLU A 28 6.41 -7.90 13.74
CA GLU A 28 5.79 -8.52 14.89
C GLU A 28 5.26 -7.42 15.81
N MET A 29 3.99 -7.49 16.16
CA MET A 29 3.33 -6.56 17.07
C MET A 29 2.43 -7.35 18.01
N SER A 30 2.54 -7.14 19.32
CA SER A 30 1.70 -7.81 20.31
C SER A 30 0.93 -6.81 21.15
N ASN A 31 -0.33 -7.13 21.44
CA ASN A 31 -1.21 -6.34 22.30
C ASN A 31 -1.27 -4.84 21.89
N LYS A 32 -1.40 -4.58 20.59
CA LYS A 32 -1.51 -3.23 20.02
C LYS A 32 -2.95 -2.93 19.62
N LYS A 33 -3.37 -1.67 19.74
CA LYS A 33 -4.69 -1.27 19.25
C LYS A 33 -4.75 -1.46 17.73
N MET A 34 -5.89 -1.94 17.23
CA MET A 34 -6.11 -2.10 15.79
C MET A 34 -5.83 -0.80 15.02
N SER A 35 -6.26 0.35 15.55
CA SER A 35 -5.95 1.64 14.93
C SER A 35 -4.45 1.95 14.85
N GLU A 36 -3.66 1.56 15.84
CA GLU A 36 -2.20 1.73 15.86
C GLU A 36 -1.53 0.81 14.83
N VAL A 37 -1.98 -0.44 14.76
CA VAL A 37 -1.55 -1.39 13.72
C VAL A 37 -1.80 -0.82 12.33
N VAL A 38 -3.02 -0.36 12.05
CA VAL A 38 -3.39 0.14 10.72
C VAL A 38 -2.56 1.37 10.35
N GLN A 39 -2.29 2.27 11.30
CA GLN A 39 -1.40 3.42 11.06
C GLN A 39 0.03 2.98 10.71
N ILE A 40 0.57 1.98 11.41
CA ILE A 40 1.90 1.44 11.14
C ILE A 40 1.94 0.82 9.74
N ILE A 41 0.95 0.00 9.39
CA ILE A 41 0.89 -0.66 8.09
C ILE A 41 0.68 0.34 6.96
N ASN A 42 -0.19 1.34 7.13
CA ASN A 42 -0.34 2.42 6.16
C ASN A 42 1.00 3.14 5.91
N ARG A 43 1.79 3.36 6.96
CA ARG A 43 3.11 4.00 6.84
C ARG A 43 4.15 3.12 6.17
N ILE A 44 4.17 1.82 6.45
CA ILE A 44 5.15 0.89 5.89
C ILE A 44 4.81 0.57 4.42
N CYS A 45 3.54 0.32 4.14
CA CYS A 45 3.07 -0.15 2.84
C CYS A 45 2.54 0.96 1.92
N ASP A 46 2.77 2.23 2.28
CA ASP A 46 2.20 3.41 1.62
C ASP A 46 0.70 3.23 1.30
N SER A 47 -0.03 2.66 2.25
CA SER A 47 -1.44 2.29 2.10
C SER A 47 -2.36 3.32 2.75
N GLN A 48 -3.62 3.33 2.34
CA GLN A 48 -4.66 4.26 2.80
C GLN A 48 -5.87 3.52 3.38
N ILE A 49 -5.63 2.57 4.29
CA ILE A 49 -6.72 1.97 5.06
C ILE A 49 -7.29 3.05 5.99
N ALA A 50 -8.52 3.49 5.71
CA ALA A 50 -9.21 4.51 6.50
C ALA A 50 -9.56 3.95 7.89
N LEU A 51 -9.23 4.69 8.96
CA LEU A 51 -9.50 4.22 10.33
C LEU A 51 -11.01 4.16 10.62
N GLU A 52 -11.82 5.01 9.98
CA GLU A 52 -13.29 4.94 10.07
C GLU A 52 -13.90 3.69 9.41
N SER A 53 -13.14 2.99 8.57
CA SER A 53 -13.60 1.74 7.95
C SER A 53 -13.43 0.51 8.86
N LEU A 54 -12.77 0.69 10.01
CA LEU A 54 -12.53 -0.37 10.99
C LEU A 54 -13.75 -0.50 11.91
N SER A 55 -14.24 -1.73 12.04
CA SER A 55 -15.36 -2.12 12.89
C SER A 55 -14.99 -2.02 14.37
N ASN A 56 -13.74 -2.37 14.72
CA ASN A 56 -13.28 -2.43 16.11
C ASN A 56 -11.89 -1.76 16.32
N PRO A 57 -11.75 -0.44 16.11
CA PRO A 57 -10.44 0.24 16.12
C PRO A 57 -9.73 0.26 17.48
N GLN A 58 -10.46 0.04 18.58
CA GLN A 58 -9.91 0.00 19.95
C GLN A 58 -9.55 -1.42 20.43
N MET A 59 -9.85 -2.46 19.64
CA MET A 59 -9.51 -3.83 19.99
C MET A 59 -7.99 -4.01 20.02
N ASN A 60 -7.48 -4.71 21.04
CA ASN A 60 -6.08 -5.10 21.07
C ASN A 60 -5.88 -6.35 20.22
N VAL A 61 -4.91 -6.31 19.34
CA VAL A 61 -4.55 -7.39 18.43
C VAL A 61 -3.06 -7.69 18.52
N SER A 62 -2.71 -8.94 18.19
CA SER A 62 -1.34 -9.36 18.00
C SER A 62 -1.20 -9.91 16.60
N ILE A 63 -0.16 -9.50 15.90
CA ILE A 63 0.06 -9.77 14.48
C ILE A 63 1.51 -10.14 14.31
N ASP A 64 1.72 -11.26 13.62
CA ASP A 64 3.02 -11.73 13.19
C ASP A 64 2.95 -11.88 11.67
N LEU A 65 3.70 -11.03 10.97
CA LEU A 65 3.81 -11.02 9.52
C LEU A 65 5.25 -11.33 9.17
N GLU A 66 5.48 -12.50 8.57
CA GLU A 66 6.79 -12.90 8.10
C GLU A 66 6.80 -12.94 6.56
N ASN A 67 7.68 -12.14 5.94
CA ASN A 67 7.90 -12.09 4.50
C ASN A 67 6.61 -11.96 3.68
N LYS A 68 5.74 -11.03 4.07
CA LYS A 68 4.43 -10.79 3.42
C LYS A 68 4.48 -9.60 2.50
N GLN A 69 3.86 -9.72 1.32
CA GLN A 69 3.69 -8.57 0.43
C GLN A 69 2.71 -7.57 1.05
N CYS A 70 2.98 -6.27 0.90
CA CYS A 70 2.10 -5.22 1.40
C CYS A 70 0.64 -5.36 0.97
N VAL A 71 0.39 -5.80 -0.27
CA VAL A 71 -0.97 -6.07 -0.78
C VAL A 71 -1.67 -7.18 0.01
N GLU A 72 -0.94 -8.26 0.33
CA GLU A 72 -1.47 -9.36 1.15
C GLU A 72 -1.78 -8.88 2.57
N VAL A 73 -0.89 -8.07 3.16
CA VAL A 73 -1.06 -7.54 4.52
C VAL A 73 -2.29 -6.66 4.64
N VAL A 74 -2.49 -5.73 3.68
CA VAL A 74 -3.67 -4.86 3.64
C VAL A 74 -4.95 -5.70 3.56
N SER A 75 -4.96 -6.75 2.72
CA SER A 75 -6.09 -7.66 2.59
C SER A 75 -6.37 -8.46 3.87
N LEU A 76 -5.32 -8.93 4.56
CA LEU A 76 -5.44 -9.66 5.83
C LEU A 76 -6.06 -8.77 6.91
N ILE A 77 -5.63 -7.52 7.04
CA ILE A 77 -6.16 -6.58 8.05
C ILE A 77 -7.64 -6.29 7.82
N GLN A 78 -8.02 -6.02 6.57
CA GLN A 78 -9.42 -5.78 6.21
C GLN A 78 -10.31 -7.02 6.43
N SER A 79 -9.75 -8.22 6.24
CA SER A 79 -10.48 -9.48 6.47
C SER A 79 -10.62 -9.79 7.96
N PHE A 80 -9.58 -9.52 8.74
CA PHE A 80 -9.58 -9.68 10.20
C PHE A 80 -10.62 -8.76 10.84
N ASP A 81 -10.66 -7.48 10.46
CA ASP A 81 -11.63 -6.52 11.00
C ASP A 81 -13.09 -6.94 10.77
N LYS A 82 -13.40 -7.54 9.61
CA LYS A 82 -14.74 -8.05 9.29
C LYS A 82 -15.13 -9.33 10.03
N SER A 83 -14.15 -10.02 10.61
CA SER A 83 -14.35 -11.32 11.28
C SER A 83 -14.45 -11.22 12.80
N ALA A 84 -14.19 -10.02 13.36
CA ALA A 84 -14.11 -9.74 14.79
C ALA A 84 -15.33 -8.94 15.27
#